data_AF-A0A2G9T4C7-F1
#
_entry.id   AF-A0A2G9T4C7-F1
#
_cell.length_a   1.000
_cell.length_b   1.000
_cell.length_c   1.000
_cell.angle_alpha   90.00
_cell.angle_beta   90.00
_cell.angle_gamma   90.00
#
_symmetry.space_group_name_H-M   'P 1'
#
loop_
_entity.id
_entity.type
_entity.pdbx_description
1 polymer ?
#
loop_
_entity_poly.entity_id
_entity_poly.type
_entity_poly.pdbx_seq_one_letter_code
_entity_poly.pdbx_strand_id
1 'polypeptide(L)'
;QLSDEERQRVHGAFQAIKSSGEYDRLATIHAQFATSGGAHSGPAFLPWHREFMKRVEIALRQVDPDLALPYWDSTLDENMPDSKDSILWTNEFMGETAGGNVVGGAFREWQTLEVSG
;
A
#
# COMPACT_ATOMS: atom_id res chain seq x y z
N GLN A 1 -1.04 13.48 -11.36
CA GLN A 1 -0.33 13.22 -10.08
C GLN A 1 -1.23 13.65 -8.95
N LEU A 2 -1.08 13.04 -7.77
CA LEU A 2 -1.81 13.44 -6.57
C LEU A 2 -1.39 14.83 -6.12
N SER A 3 -2.35 15.68 -5.80
CA SER A 3 -2.12 16.89 -5.02
C SER A 3 -1.74 16.54 -3.57
N ASP A 4 -1.22 17.54 -2.84
CA ASP A 4 -0.90 17.39 -1.42
C ASP A 4 -2.13 16.99 -0.59
N GLU A 5 -3.30 17.56 -0.90
CA GLU A 5 -4.55 17.25 -0.24
C GLU A 5 -4.99 15.81 -0.49
N GLU A 6 -5.00 15.37 -1.76
CA GLU A 6 -5.36 13.99 -2.10
C GLU A 6 -4.40 12.99 -1.45
N ARG A 7 -3.11 13.29 -1.44
CA ARG A 7 -2.09 12.44 -0.80
C ARG A 7 -2.31 12.33 0.71
N GLN A 8 -2.57 13.45 1.39
CA GLN A 8 -2.87 13.44 2.82
C GLN A 8 -4.13 12.64 3.14
N ARG A 9 -5.19 12.76 2.32
CA ARG A 9 -6.43 11.97 2.46
C ARG A 9 -6.16 10.48 2.28
N VAL A 10 -5.38 10.09 1.26
CA VAL A 10 -4.98 8.69 1.03
C VAL A 10 -4.18 8.14 2.22
N HIS A 11 -3.17 8.87 2.69
CA HIS A 11 -2.37 8.47 3.86
C HIS A 11 -3.24 8.29 5.11
N GLY A 12 -4.12 9.26 5.38
CA GLY A 12 -5.07 9.20 6.51
C GLY A 12 -6.02 8.02 6.40
N ALA A 13 -6.54 7.72 5.20
CA ALA A 13 -7.41 6.57 4.98
C ALA A 13 -6.70 5.24 5.22
N PHE A 14 -5.45 5.08 4.77
CA PHE A 14 -4.65 3.89 5.07
C PHE A 14 -4.39 3.72 6.57
N GLN A 15 -4.03 4.81 7.27
CA GLN A 15 -3.87 4.78 8.74
C GLN A 15 -5.16 4.40 9.45
N ALA A 16 -6.30 4.91 9.00
CA ALA A 16 -7.62 4.59 9.57
C ALA A 16 -7.95 3.10 9.42
N ILE A 17 -7.80 2.52 8.21
CA ILE A 17 -8.08 1.08 8.00
C ILE A 17 -7.06 0.17 8.68
N LYS A 18 -5.84 0.65 8.96
CA LYS A 18 -4.88 -0.06 9.82
C LYS A 18 -5.31 -0.06 11.27
N SER A 19 -5.72 1.09 11.82
CA SER A 19 -6.17 1.18 13.20
C SER A 19 -7.42 0.34 13.48
N SER A 20 -8.29 0.15 12.48
CA SER A 20 -9.48 -0.69 12.59
C SER A 20 -9.21 -2.19 12.45
N GLY A 21 -7.98 -2.59 12.08
CA GLY A 21 -7.61 -3.97 11.77
C GLY A 21 -8.02 -4.45 10.37
N GLU A 22 -8.70 -3.62 9.58
CA GLU A 22 -9.14 -3.99 8.23
C GLU A 22 -7.96 -4.17 7.27
N TYR A 23 -6.92 -3.33 7.38
CA TYR A 23 -5.68 -3.51 6.63
C TYR A 23 -5.03 -4.87 6.92
N ASP A 24 -4.96 -5.26 8.19
CA ASP A 24 -4.33 -6.51 8.61
C ASP A 24 -5.13 -7.74 8.18
N ARG A 25 -6.46 -7.62 8.18
CA ARG A 25 -7.35 -8.63 7.59
C ARG A 25 -7.07 -8.83 6.10
N LEU A 26 -6.94 -7.74 5.34
CA LEU A 26 -6.63 -7.80 3.91
C LEU A 26 -5.22 -8.38 3.67
N ALA A 27 -4.22 -7.94 4.42
CA ALA A 27 -2.86 -8.45 4.34
C ALA A 27 -2.81 -9.97 4.66
N THR A 28 -3.59 -10.43 5.64
CA THR A 28 -3.70 -11.85 6.00
C THR A 28 -4.31 -12.68 4.87
N ILE A 29 -5.35 -12.17 4.19
CA ILE A 29 -5.95 -12.84 3.03
C ILE A 29 -4.89 -13.07 1.95
N HIS A 30 -4.05 -12.08 1.65
CA HIS A 30 -2.99 -12.23 0.66
C HIS A 30 -1.91 -13.23 1.11
N ALA A 31 -1.49 -13.19 2.38
CA ALA A 31 -0.43 -14.04 2.92
C ALA A 31 -0.81 -15.53 2.99
N GLN A 32 -2.09 -15.86 3.11
CA GLN A 32 -2.55 -17.24 3.28
C GLN A 32 -2.64 -18.00 1.95
N PHE A 33 -1.57 -18.72 1.60
CA PHE A 33 -1.54 -19.56 0.39
C PHE A 33 -2.70 -20.57 0.31
N ALA A 34 -3.10 -21.16 1.43
CA ALA A 34 -4.16 -22.18 1.47
C ALA A 34 -5.51 -21.67 0.95
N THR A 35 -5.79 -20.37 1.13
CA THR A 35 -7.04 -19.72 0.69
C THR A 35 -6.84 -18.84 -0.54
N SER A 36 -5.60 -18.51 -0.87
CA SER A 36 -5.22 -17.54 -1.91
C SER A 36 -4.22 -18.12 -2.91
N GLY A 37 -4.29 -19.42 -3.19
CA GLY A 37 -3.39 -20.09 -4.15
C GLY A 37 -3.42 -19.51 -5.57
N GLY A 38 -4.51 -18.82 -5.94
CA GLY A 38 -4.62 -18.08 -7.20
C GLY A 38 -3.93 -16.71 -7.20
N ALA A 39 -3.44 -16.24 -6.06
CA ALA A 39 -2.77 -14.95 -5.94
C ALA A 39 -1.46 -14.92 -6.73
N HIS A 40 -0.74 -16.05 -6.89
CA HIS A 40 0.57 -16.07 -7.52
C HIS A 40 0.76 -17.26 -8.46
N SER A 41 1.74 -17.14 -9.38
CA SER A 41 2.31 -18.24 -10.16
C SER A 41 1.33 -19.04 -11.04
N GLY A 42 0.14 -18.48 -11.32
CA GLY A 42 -0.89 -19.12 -12.13
C GLY A 42 -1.74 -18.11 -12.92
N PRO A 43 -2.61 -18.60 -13.82
CA PRO A 43 -3.41 -17.74 -14.70
C PRO A 43 -4.41 -16.85 -13.94
N ALA A 44 -4.70 -17.18 -12.68
CA ALA A 44 -5.55 -16.38 -11.80
C ALA A 44 -4.85 -15.14 -11.21
N PHE A 45 -3.53 -14.98 -11.39
CA PHE A 45 -2.73 -13.88 -10.81
C PHE A 45 -3.38 -12.50 -11.03
N LEU A 46 -3.67 -12.16 -12.29
CA LEU A 46 -4.24 -10.86 -12.65
C LEU A 46 -5.69 -10.66 -12.15
N PRO A 47 -6.65 -11.58 -12.39
CA PRO A 47 -8.01 -11.39 -11.89
C PRO A 47 -8.09 -11.41 -10.36
N TRP A 48 -7.26 -12.22 -9.68
CA TRP A 48 -7.20 -12.25 -8.21
C TRP A 48 -6.72 -10.90 -7.66
N HIS A 49 -5.63 -10.35 -8.18
CA HIS A 49 -5.12 -9.05 -7.73
C HIS A 49 -6.07 -7.90 -8.07
N ARG A 50 -6.74 -7.93 -9.22
CA ARG A 50 -7.77 -6.93 -9.57
C ARG A 50 -8.91 -6.91 -8.55
N GLU A 51 -9.36 -8.09 -8.13
CA GLU A 51 -10.40 -8.23 -7.11
C GLU A 51 -9.89 -7.78 -5.73
N PHE A 52 -8.67 -8.17 -5.36
CA PHE A 52 -8.02 -7.76 -4.13
C PHE A 52 -7.87 -6.24 -4.03
N MET A 53 -7.36 -5.59 -5.08
CA MET A 53 -7.22 -4.13 -5.13
C MET A 53 -8.58 -3.43 -5.09
N LYS A 54 -9.64 -4.03 -5.65
CA LYS A 54 -11.01 -3.52 -5.48
C LYS A 54 -11.44 -3.54 -4.02
N ARG A 55 -11.10 -4.57 -3.24
CA ARG A 55 -11.39 -4.61 -1.80
C ARG A 55 -10.63 -3.53 -1.03
N VAL A 56 -9.36 -3.32 -1.38
CA VAL A 56 -8.54 -2.23 -0.80
C VAL A 56 -9.19 -0.87 -1.09
N GLU A 57 -9.56 -0.59 -2.34
CA GLU A 57 -10.23 0.67 -2.70
C GLU A 57 -11.57 0.83 -1.97
N ILE A 58 -12.37 -0.23 -1.85
CA ILE A 58 -13.63 -0.19 -1.09
C ILE A 58 -13.36 0.17 0.38
N ALA A 59 -12.32 -0.39 1.01
CA ALA A 59 -11.97 -0.11 2.39
C ALA A 59 -11.54 1.37 2.57
N LEU A 60 -10.74 1.90 1.65
CA LEU A 60 -10.39 3.34 1.65
C LEU A 60 -11.65 4.21 1.49
N ARG A 61 -12.57 3.82 0.60
CA ARG A 61 -13.84 4.53 0.38
C ARG A 61 -14.82 4.47 1.54
N GLN A 62 -14.70 3.50 2.45
CA GLN A 62 -15.45 3.51 3.71
C GLN A 62 -14.97 4.61 4.67
N VAL A 63 -13.71 5.03 4.56
CA VAL A 63 -13.16 6.16 5.32
C VAL A 63 -13.47 7.47 4.61
N ASP A 64 -13.26 7.51 3.30
CA ASP A 64 -13.45 8.71 2.48
C ASP A 64 -13.97 8.34 1.07
N PRO A 65 -15.26 8.60 0.78
CA PRO A 65 -15.93 8.09 -0.42
C PRO A 65 -15.40 8.66 -1.74
N ASP A 66 -14.72 9.80 -1.72
CA ASP A 66 -14.18 10.42 -2.94
C ASP A 66 -12.79 9.88 -3.31
N LEU A 67 -12.17 9.07 -2.45
CA LEU A 67 -10.86 8.50 -2.74
C LEU A 67 -10.92 7.42 -3.83
N ALA A 68 -9.86 7.38 -4.62
CA ALA A 68 -9.51 6.25 -5.47
C ALA A 68 -8.11 5.75 -5.07
N LEU A 69 -7.85 4.47 -5.31
CA LEU A 69 -6.54 3.90 -5.01
C LEU A 69 -5.53 4.37 -6.08
N PRO A 70 -4.47 5.13 -5.71
CA PRO A 70 -3.48 5.57 -6.69
C PRO A 70 -2.64 4.39 -7.19
N TYR A 71 -2.05 4.56 -8.37
CA TYR A 71 -1.07 3.65 -8.92
C TYR A 71 0.32 4.28 -8.92
N TRP A 72 1.35 3.44 -8.84
CA TRP A 72 2.73 3.83 -9.08
C TRP A 72 3.14 3.32 -10.46
N ASP A 73 3.55 4.23 -11.34
CA ASP A 73 4.20 3.88 -12.61
C ASP A 73 5.69 3.70 -12.38
N SER A 74 6.11 2.48 -12.04
CA SER A 74 7.51 2.18 -11.75
C SER A 74 8.43 2.33 -12.97
N THR A 75 7.88 2.36 -14.19
CA THR A 75 8.69 2.49 -15.40
C THR A 75 9.28 3.90 -15.54
N LEU A 76 8.66 4.92 -14.95
CA LEU A 76 9.21 6.27 -14.92
C LEU A 76 10.42 6.35 -14.00
N ASP A 77 10.34 5.73 -12.83
CA ASP A 77 11.42 5.71 -11.84
C ASP A 77 12.60 4.83 -12.30
N GLU A 78 12.33 3.74 -13.01
CA GLU A 78 13.36 2.88 -13.62
C GLU A 78 14.25 3.65 -14.61
N ASN A 79 13.73 4.69 -15.26
CA ASN A 79 14.47 5.50 -16.20
C ASN A 79 15.34 6.61 -15.53
N MET A 80 15.29 6.74 -14.20
CA MET A 80 16.13 7.69 -13.46
C MET A 80 17.57 7.17 -13.31
N PRO A 81 18.58 8.07 -13.16
CA PRO A 81 19.96 7.65 -12.87
C PRO A 81 20.08 6.80 -11.61
N ASP A 82 19.30 7.12 -10.57
CA ASP A 82 19.07 6.27 -9.40
C ASP A 82 17.57 6.35 -9.06
N SER A 83 16.87 5.21 -9.08
CA SER A 83 15.44 5.14 -8.76
C SER A 83 15.13 5.42 -7.29
N LYS A 84 16.15 5.39 -6.42
CA LYS A 84 16.02 5.77 -5.01
C LYS A 84 15.82 7.28 -4.82
N ASP A 85 16.17 8.08 -5.81
CA ASP A 85 15.96 9.52 -5.79
C ASP A 85 14.49 9.91 -6.14
N SER A 86 13.63 8.93 -6.43
CA SER A 86 12.21 9.16 -6.68
C SER A 86 11.53 9.83 -5.48
N ILE A 87 10.63 10.78 -5.76
CA ILE A 87 9.80 11.43 -4.73
C ILE A 87 8.99 10.42 -3.92
N LEU A 88 8.70 9.24 -4.49
CA LEU A 88 7.98 8.16 -3.84
C LEU A 88 8.63 7.77 -2.50
N TRP A 89 9.96 7.84 -2.40
CA TRP A 89 10.75 7.43 -1.23
C TRP A 89 11.07 8.56 -0.25
N THR A 90 10.38 9.70 -0.38
CA THR A 90 10.50 10.83 0.55
C THR A 90 9.45 10.76 1.65
N ASN A 91 9.64 11.52 2.72
CA ASN A 91 8.66 11.67 3.80
C ASN A 91 7.33 12.31 3.35
N GLU A 92 7.32 12.93 2.17
CA GLU A 92 6.11 13.47 1.56
C GLU A 92 5.17 12.37 1.05
N PHE A 93 5.73 11.24 0.58
CA PHE A 93 5.01 10.08 0.07
C PHE A 93 5.19 8.86 0.99
N MET A 94 5.95 7.83 0.59
CA MET A 94 5.95 6.53 1.27
C MET A 94 6.93 6.45 2.44
N GLY A 95 7.83 7.43 2.58
CA GLY A 95 8.79 7.51 3.68
C GLY A 95 10.21 7.10 3.32
N GLU A 96 11.16 7.67 4.04
CA GLU A 96 12.59 7.36 3.94
C GLU A 96 12.94 6.09 4.72
N THR A 97 14.04 5.43 4.31
CA THR A 97 14.52 4.20 4.97
C THR A 97 15.92 4.36 5.57
N ALA A 98 16.15 3.68 6.69
CA ALA A 98 17.47 3.54 7.30
C ALA A 98 17.61 2.16 7.96
N GLY A 99 18.71 1.46 7.68
CA GLY A 99 18.99 0.15 8.30
C GLY A 99 17.91 -0.91 8.05
N GLY A 100 17.20 -0.84 6.91
CA GLY A 100 16.11 -1.75 6.56
C GLY A 100 14.73 -1.38 7.12
N ASN A 101 14.62 -0.28 7.88
CA ASN A 101 13.36 0.20 8.45
C ASN A 101 12.89 1.47 7.75
N VAL A 102 11.57 1.68 7.69
CA VAL A 102 10.96 2.97 7.34
C VAL A 102 11.03 3.88 8.56
N VAL A 103 11.77 4.99 8.47
CA VAL A 103 12.05 5.88 9.60
C VAL A 103 11.34 7.22 9.53
N GLY A 104 10.72 7.54 8.40
CA GLY A 104 10.01 8.79 8.20
C GLY A 104 8.73 8.63 7.37
N GLY A 105 7.99 9.73 7.20
CA GLY A 105 6.75 9.77 6.45
C GLY A 105 5.54 9.19 7.19
N ALA A 106 4.42 9.07 6.47
CA ALA A 106 3.11 8.70 7.03
C ALA A 106 3.02 7.23 7.48
N PHE A 107 3.97 6.39 7.06
CA PHE A 107 3.97 4.95 7.31
C PHE A 107 5.14 4.49 8.19
N ARG A 108 5.87 5.41 8.83
CA ARG A 108 6.84 5.05 9.88
C ARG A 108 6.13 4.33 11.03
N GLU A 109 6.85 3.45 11.71
CA GLU A 109 6.33 2.67 12.86
C GLU A 109 5.11 1.78 12.51
N TRP A 110 4.87 1.51 11.23
CA TRP A 110 3.81 0.61 10.80
C TRP A 110 4.10 -0.83 11.23
N GLN A 111 3.31 -1.35 12.17
CA GLN A 111 3.46 -2.72 12.64
C GLN A 111 3.07 -3.71 11.54
N THR A 112 4.01 -4.57 11.14
CA THR A 112 3.76 -5.67 10.21
C THR A 112 3.12 -6.87 10.93
N LEU A 113 2.51 -7.78 10.17
CA LEU A 113 1.83 -8.96 10.71
C LEU A 113 2.74 -9.88 11.55
N GLU A 114 4.06 -9.82 11.34
CA GLU A 114 5.01 -10.71 12.03
C GLU A 114 5.30 -10.29 13.48
N VAL A 115 4.88 -9.09 13.91
CA VAL A 115 5.16 -8.56 15.25
C VAL A 115 4.02 -8.86 16.24
N SER A 116 2.92 -9.47 15.82
CA SER A 116 1.82 -9.90 16.71
C SER A 116 2.01 -11.33 17.23
N GLY A 117 3.13 -11.57 17.91
CA GLY A 117 3.45 -12.80 18.64
C GLY A 117 3.69 -12.54 20.12
#